data_AF-A0A961R7G4-F1
#
_entry.id   AF-A0A961R7G4-F1
#
_cell.length_a   1.000
_cell.length_b   1.000
_cell.length_c   1.000
_cell.angle_alpha   90.00
_cell.angle_beta   90.00
_cell.angle_gamma   90.00
#
_symmetry.space_group_name_H-M   'P 1'
#
loop_
_entity.id
_entity.type
_entity.pdbx_description
1 polymer ?
#
loop_
_entity_poly.entity_id
_entity_poly.type
_entity_poly.pdbx_seq_one_letter_code
_entity_poly.pdbx_strand_id
1 'polypeptide(L)'
;MSMNLAAFLYLVSGVLFIMALRGLSHPTTSRRGNMFGMIGMGIAILTTLALAMPSAGGLGLIVVGLAIGGGAGAYIAQRIPMTAMPQLVAAFHSLVGLAAVLVAAAALYAPESFGIGQVGHIHAQALVEMSLGVAIGAITFTGSLIAFAKLDGRMSGKPIMLPMRHPINAGLAIALVVLIVLLTQTESHFVFWLIVLLSLALGILIIIPIGG
;
A
#
# COMPACT_ATOMS: atom_id res chain seq x y z
N MET A 1 -21.85 12.06 11.35
CA MET A 1 -20.81 13.11 11.51
C MET A 1 -20.90 14.09 10.34
N SER A 2 -20.64 15.39 10.52
CA SER A 2 -20.66 16.33 9.39
C SER A 2 -19.38 16.24 8.55
N MET A 3 -19.47 16.53 7.25
CA MET A 3 -18.31 16.51 6.34
C MET A 3 -17.20 17.47 6.78
N ASN A 4 -17.57 18.66 7.26
CA ASN A 4 -16.61 19.65 7.76
C ASN A 4 -15.83 19.14 8.99
N LEU A 5 -16.51 18.47 9.92
CA LEU A 5 -15.85 17.89 11.08
C LEU A 5 -14.91 16.75 10.66
N ALA A 6 -15.33 15.91 9.72
CA ALA A 6 -14.48 14.82 9.23
C ALA A 6 -13.22 15.35 8.52
N ALA A 7 -13.38 16.33 7.64
CA ALA A 7 -12.25 16.99 6.96
C ALA A 7 -11.29 17.63 7.97
N PHE A 8 -11.81 18.29 9.00
CA PHE A 8 -11.01 18.85 10.08
C PHE A 8 -10.24 17.75 10.85
N LEU A 9 -10.89 16.65 11.20
CA LEU A 9 -10.23 15.53 11.89
C LEU A 9 -9.16 14.85 11.03
N TYR A 10 -9.38 14.72 9.72
CA TYR A 10 -8.35 14.25 8.78
C TYR A 10 -7.18 15.21 8.70
N LEU A 11 -7.42 16.53 8.69
CA LEU A 11 -6.35 17.53 8.76
C LEU A 11 -5.55 17.39 10.06
N VAL A 12 -6.22 17.24 11.20
CA VAL A 12 -5.56 17.02 12.50
C VAL A 12 -4.71 15.74 12.48
N SER A 13 -5.25 14.65 11.94
CA SER A 13 -4.51 13.39 11.75
C SER A 13 -3.26 13.58 10.87
N GLY A 14 -3.40 14.29 9.74
CA GLY A 14 -2.29 14.63 8.85
C GLY A 14 -1.18 15.43 9.55
N VAL A 15 -1.55 16.45 10.33
CA VAL A 15 -0.60 17.23 11.13
C VAL A 15 0.12 16.35 12.16
N LEU A 16 -0.60 15.44 12.82
CA LEU A 16 -0.01 14.48 13.77
C LEU A 16 1.01 13.54 13.09
N PHE A 17 0.75 13.07 11.87
CA PHE A 17 1.73 12.27 11.12
C PHE A 17 2.99 13.07 10.76
N ILE A 18 2.85 14.34 10.40
CA ILE A 18 4.01 15.23 10.16
C ILE A 18 4.82 15.40 11.46
N MET A 19 4.15 15.65 12.59
CA MET A 19 4.80 15.75 13.89
C MET A 19 5.43 14.43 14.35
N ALA A 20 4.85 13.29 13.97
CA ALA A 20 5.42 11.98 14.24
C ALA A 20 6.78 11.81 13.56
N LEU A 21 6.85 12.09 12.26
CA LEU A 21 8.10 12.03 11.49
C LEU A 21 9.16 12.99 12.04
N ARG A 22 8.77 14.24 12.33
CA ARG A 22 9.68 15.23 12.96
C ARG A 22 10.21 14.74 14.31
N GLY A 23 9.33 14.16 15.14
CA GLY A 23 9.71 13.65 16.46
C GLY A 23 10.65 12.44 16.39
N LEU A 24 10.51 11.59 15.37
CA LEU A 24 11.36 10.43 15.13
C LEU A 24 12.77 10.81 14.65
N SER A 25 12.99 12.01 14.11
CA SER A 25 14.30 12.48 13.64
C SER A 25 15.30 12.81 14.76
N HIS A 26 14.87 12.88 16.03
CA HIS A 26 15.77 13.12 17.17
C HIS A 26 15.52 12.12 18.32
N PRO A 27 16.58 11.55 18.94
CA PRO A 27 16.44 10.57 20.01
C PRO A 27 15.62 11.07 21.21
N THR A 28 15.79 12.34 21.61
CA THR A 28 15.10 12.96 22.75
C THR A 28 13.59 13.13 22.54
N THR A 29 13.14 13.28 21.29
CA THR A 29 11.72 13.44 20.93
C THR A 29 11.07 12.17 20.38
N SER A 30 11.85 11.11 20.15
CA SER A 30 11.41 9.86 19.49
C SER A 30 10.13 9.26 20.08
N ARG A 31 10.06 9.13 21.41
CA ARG A 31 8.88 8.60 22.11
C ARG A 31 7.62 9.45 21.88
N ARG A 32 7.78 10.78 21.91
CA ARG A 32 6.68 11.72 21.65
C ARG A 32 6.26 11.67 20.18
N GLY A 33 7.22 11.55 19.26
CA GLY A 33 6.96 11.34 17.83
C GLY A 33 6.11 10.08 17.60
N ASN A 34 6.48 8.96 18.21
CA ASN A 34 5.70 7.72 18.11
C ASN A 34 4.27 7.89 18.67
N MET A 35 4.11 8.60 19.79
CA MET A 35 2.79 8.90 20.36
C MET A 35 1.91 9.70 19.40
N PHE A 36 2.46 10.72 18.73
CA PHE A 36 1.72 11.48 17.72
C PHE A 36 1.26 10.59 16.57
N GLY A 37 2.09 9.65 16.12
CA GLY A 37 1.73 8.68 15.08
C GLY A 37 0.57 7.78 15.50
N MET A 38 0.60 7.25 16.74
CA MET A 38 -0.48 6.41 17.28
C MET A 38 -1.81 7.18 17.39
N ILE A 39 -1.78 8.41 17.92
CA ILE A 39 -2.98 9.25 18.04
C ILE A 39 -3.51 9.63 16.66
N GLY A 40 -2.64 10.02 15.73
CA GLY A 40 -3.01 10.37 14.35
C GLY A 40 -3.71 9.22 13.64
N MET A 41 -3.17 8.00 13.74
CA MET A 41 -3.78 6.80 13.18
C MET A 41 -5.13 6.47 13.83
N GLY A 42 -5.24 6.58 15.16
CA GLY A 42 -6.50 6.39 15.87
C GLY A 42 -7.59 7.36 15.39
N ILE A 43 -7.26 8.65 15.23
CA ILE A 43 -8.19 9.66 14.69
C ILE A 43 -8.63 9.29 13.26
N ALA A 44 -7.70 8.90 12.39
CA ALA A 44 -8.02 8.55 11.00
C ALA A 44 -9.01 7.38 10.91
N ILE A 45 -8.74 6.29 11.64
CA ILE A 45 -9.59 5.09 11.65
C ILE A 45 -10.98 5.43 12.20
N LEU A 46 -11.05 6.10 13.37
CA LEU A 46 -12.32 6.44 13.99
C LEU A 46 -13.16 7.41 13.14
N THR A 47 -12.50 8.38 12.50
CA THR A 47 -13.17 9.32 11.58
C THR A 47 -13.75 8.59 10.37
N THR A 48 -12.97 7.65 9.80
CA THR A 48 -13.42 6.84 8.65
C THR A 48 -14.64 5.99 9.02
N LEU A 49 -14.60 5.31 10.17
CA LEU A 49 -15.72 4.49 10.64
C LEU A 49 -16.98 5.32 10.93
N ALA A 50 -16.81 6.51 11.53
CA ALA A 50 -17.91 7.42 11.85
C ALA A 50 -18.54 8.07 10.60
N LEU A 51 -17.79 8.19 9.49
CA LEU A 51 -18.33 8.61 8.19
C LEU A 51 -19.01 7.45 7.46
N ALA A 52 -18.32 6.31 7.35
CA ALA A 52 -18.78 5.19 6.54
C ALA A 52 -20.05 4.53 7.10
N MET A 53 -20.26 4.60 8.42
CA MET A 53 -21.41 3.98 9.12
C MET A 53 -21.71 2.56 8.61
N PRO A 54 -20.72 1.63 8.68
CA PRO A 54 -20.89 0.29 8.13
C PRO A 54 -22.03 -0.45 8.83
N SER A 55 -22.69 -1.36 8.11
CA SER A 55 -23.66 -2.28 8.69
C SER A 55 -23.02 -3.10 9.83
N ALA A 56 -23.84 -3.67 10.72
CA ALA A 56 -23.33 -4.48 11.83
C ALA A 56 -22.40 -5.63 11.35
N GLY A 57 -22.76 -6.27 10.23
CA GLY A 57 -21.92 -7.28 9.58
C GLY A 57 -20.61 -6.71 9.03
N GLY A 58 -20.67 -5.56 8.34
CA GLY A 58 -19.48 -4.88 7.82
C GLY A 58 -18.53 -4.41 8.93
N LEU A 59 -19.07 -3.86 10.02
CA LEU A 59 -18.29 -3.49 11.20
C LEU A 59 -17.63 -4.73 11.83
N GLY A 60 -18.35 -5.85 11.91
CA GLY A 60 -17.82 -7.13 12.38
C GLY A 60 -16.61 -7.58 11.56
N LEU A 61 -16.70 -7.53 10.22
CA LEU A 61 -15.59 -7.87 9.33
C LEU A 61 -14.39 -6.94 9.51
N ILE A 62 -14.62 -5.64 9.65
CA ILE A 62 -13.55 -4.66 9.88
C ILE A 62 -12.83 -4.93 11.20
N VAL A 63 -13.57 -5.16 12.29
CA VAL A 63 -13.00 -5.45 13.61
C VAL A 63 -12.19 -6.75 13.59
N VAL A 64 -12.72 -7.80 12.95
CA VAL A 64 -12.00 -9.07 12.79
C VAL A 64 -10.72 -8.88 11.98
N GLY A 65 -10.79 -8.15 10.86
CA GLY A 65 -9.61 -7.84 10.04
C GLY A 65 -8.53 -7.06 10.81
N LEU A 66 -8.93 -6.03 11.56
CA LEU A 66 -8.03 -5.26 12.42
C LEU A 66 -7.42 -6.12 13.54
N ALA A 67 -8.21 -7.00 14.16
CA ALA A 67 -7.74 -7.88 15.21
C ALA A 67 -6.72 -8.91 14.69
N ILE A 68 -6.99 -9.52 13.53
CA ILE A 68 -6.08 -10.49 12.92
C ILE A 68 -4.80 -9.80 12.46
N GLY A 69 -4.91 -8.74 11.64
CA GLY A 69 -3.74 -8.04 11.09
C GLY A 69 -2.92 -7.32 12.15
N GLY A 70 -3.58 -6.55 13.02
CA GLY A 70 -2.95 -5.82 14.10
C GLY A 70 -2.37 -6.73 15.17
N GLY A 71 -3.08 -7.81 15.52
CA GLY A 71 -2.62 -8.81 16.50
C GLY A 71 -1.41 -9.59 16.00
N ALA A 72 -1.46 -10.12 14.77
CA ALA A 72 -0.33 -10.82 14.17
C ALA A 72 0.88 -9.89 14.00
N GLY A 73 0.67 -8.66 13.52
CA GLY A 73 1.73 -7.66 13.38
C GLY A 73 2.38 -7.31 14.73
N ALA A 74 1.58 -7.09 15.78
CA ALA A 74 2.09 -6.81 17.12
C ALA A 74 2.89 -7.99 17.69
N TYR A 75 2.39 -9.23 17.52
CA TYR A 75 3.08 -10.42 17.98
C TYR A 75 4.45 -10.59 17.30
N ILE A 76 4.50 -10.46 15.97
CA ILE A 76 5.75 -10.59 15.21
C ILE A 76 6.74 -9.50 15.61
N ALA A 77 6.29 -8.24 15.68
CA ALA A 77 7.13 -7.10 16.04
C ALA A 77 7.72 -7.19 17.45
N GLN A 78 7.03 -7.82 18.40
CA GLN A 78 7.52 -8.03 19.77
C GLN A 78 8.56 -9.16 19.89
N ARG A 79 8.54 -10.12 18.97
CA ARG A 79 9.35 -11.35 19.06
C ARG A 79 10.60 -11.32 18.19
N ILE A 80 10.67 -10.43 17.20
CA ILE A 80 11.80 -10.43 16.27
C ILE A 80 13.07 -9.87 16.92
N PRO A 81 14.27 -10.46 16.67
CA PRO A 81 15.51 -9.85 17.11
C PRO A 81 15.80 -8.54 16.36
N MET A 82 16.45 -7.58 17.04
CA MET A 82 16.78 -6.27 16.45
C MET A 82 17.71 -6.37 15.24
N THR A 83 18.53 -7.43 15.16
CA THR A 83 19.38 -7.73 14.01
C THR A 83 18.60 -8.10 12.75
N ALA A 84 17.34 -8.52 12.91
CA ALA A 84 16.44 -8.91 11.83
C ALA A 84 15.41 -7.82 11.46
N MET A 85 15.59 -6.60 11.98
CA MET A 85 14.71 -5.47 11.67
C MET A 85 14.67 -5.11 10.18
N PRO A 86 15.78 -5.10 9.43
CA PRO A 86 15.74 -4.73 8.01
C PRO A 86 14.78 -5.60 7.18
N GLN A 87 14.82 -6.93 7.36
CA GLN A 87 13.92 -7.83 6.63
C GLN A 87 12.47 -7.70 7.12
N LEU A 88 12.21 -7.46 8.41
CA LEU A 88 10.84 -7.25 8.88
C LEU A 88 10.21 -5.99 8.29
N VAL A 89 10.99 -4.90 8.19
CA VAL A 89 10.54 -3.68 7.54
C VAL A 89 10.21 -3.96 6.06
N ALA A 90 11.05 -4.72 5.35
CA ALA A 90 10.76 -5.14 3.99
C ALA A 90 9.46 -5.97 3.91
N ALA A 91 9.29 -6.97 4.78
CA ALA A 91 8.09 -7.80 4.83
C ALA A 91 6.82 -6.97 5.09
N PHE A 92 6.82 -6.05 6.06
CA PHE A 92 5.66 -5.19 6.33
C PHE A 92 5.36 -4.23 5.18
N HIS A 93 6.38 -3.73 4.48
CA HIS A 93 6.15 -2.88 3.31
C HIS A 93 5.49 -3.64 2.16
N SER A 94 5.74 -4.96 2.03
CA SER A 94 5.02 -5.79 1.07
C SER A 94 3.50 -5.80 1.34
N LEU A 95 3.10 -5.91 2.61
CA LEU A 95 1.69 -5.95 3.01
C LEU A 95 0.98 -4.62 2.72
N VAL A 96 1.70 -3.48 2.84
CA VAL A 96 1.17 -2.17 2.42
C VAL A 96 0.90 -2.13 0.92
N GLY A 97 1.83 -2.67 0.11
CA GLY A 97 1.65 -2.78 -1.33
C GLY A 97 0.45 -3.66 -1.72
N LEU A 98 0.31 -4.83 -1.08
CA LEU A 98 -0.84 -5.71 -1.31
C LEU A 98 -2.16 -5.06 -0.89
N ALA A 99 -2.20 -4.35 0.24
CA ALA A 99 -3.37 -3.60 0.66
C ALA A 99 -3.79 -2.55 -0.38
N ALA A 100 -2.84 -1.82 -0.98
CA ALA A 100 -3.13 -0.87 -2.05
C ALA A 100 -3.75 -1.56 -3.28
N VAL A 101 -3.27 -2.76 -3.66
CA VAL A 101 -3.84 -3.55 -4.76
C VAL A 101 -5.28 -3.96 -4.45
N LEU A 102 -5.54 -4.46 -3.23
CA LEU A 102 -6.88 -4.88 -2.81
C LEU A 102 -7.86 -3.70 -2.70
N VAL A 103 -7.41 -2.54 -2.23
CA VAL A 103 -8.21 -1.31 -2.17
C VAL A 103 -8.54 -0.81 -3.58
N ALA A 104 -7.57 -0.83 -4.51
CA ALA A 104 -7.81 -0.47 -5.90
C ALA A 104 -8.79 -1.45 -6.58
N ALA A 105 -8.67 -2.75 -6.31
CA ALA A 105 -9.64 -3.72 -6.80
C ALA A 105 -11.05 -3.42 -6.24
N ALA A 106 -11.17 -3.18 -4.93
CA ALA A 106 -12.44 -2.81 -4.31
C ALA A 106 -13.05 -1.54 -4.93
N ALA A 107 -12.24 -0.54 -5.25
CA ALA A 107 -12.68 0.69 -5.91
C ALA A 107 -13.17 0.46 -7.35
N LEU A 108 -12.56 -0.49 -8.09
CA LEU A 108 -13.02 -0.87 -9.42
C LEU A 108 -14.34 -1.65 -9.38
N TYR A 109 -14.50 -2.57 -8.42
CA TYR A 109 -15.68 -3.43 -8.33
C TYR A 109 -16.87 -2.78 -7.61
N ALA A 110 -16.64 -1.77 -6.78
CA ALA A 110 -17.68 -1.05 -6.03
C ALA A 110 -17.40 0.47 -5.99
N PRO A 111 -17.31 1.15 -7.14
CA PRO A 111 -16.93 2.57 -7.22
C PRO A 111 -17.88 3.50 -6.47
N GLU A 112 -19.15 3.11 -6.30
CA GLU A 112 -20.15 3.88 -5.56
C GLU A 112 -19.76 4.02 -4.08
N SER A 113 -19.13 2.98 -3.52
CA SER A 113 -18.67 2.97 -2.11
C SER A 113 -17.53 3.96 -1.85
N PHE A 114 -16.80 4.33 -2.91
CA PHE A 114 -15.72 5.31 -2.86
C PHE A 114 -16.15 6.70 -3.35
N GLY A 115 -17.39 6.84 -3.84
CA GLY A 115 -17.90 8.09 -4.38
C GLY A 115 -17.23 8.51 -5.68
N ILE A 116 -16.72 7.55 -6.47
CA ILE A 116 -15.94 7.81 -7.69
C ILE A 116 -16.70 7.53 -8.99
N GLY A 117 -18.01 7.29 -8.89
CA GLY A 117 -18.88 6.99 -10.03
C GLY A 117 -19.64 5.68 -9.84
N GLN A 118 -20.05 5.08 -10.95
CA GLN A 118 -20.74 3.79 -11.01
C GLN A 118 -19.98 2.84 -11.93
N VAL A 119 -20.22 1.53 -11.82
CA VAL A 119 -19.61 0.55 -12.73
C VAL A 119 -19.95 0.90 -14.19
N GLY A 120 -18.93 1.06 -15.03
CA GLY A 120 -19.05 1.48 -16.43
C GLY A 120 -19.04 3.01 -16.64
N HIS A 121 -19.05 3.80 -15.56
CA HIS A 121 -19.02 5.25 -15.55
C HIS A 121 -18.19 5.77 -14.36
N ILE A 122 -16.98 5.27 -14.18
CA ILE A 122 -16.05 5.73 -13.16
C ILE A 122 -15.39 7.04 -13.64
N HIS A 123 -15.23 8.01 -12.74
CA HIS A 123 -14.55 9.26 -13.09
C HIS A 123 -13.13 8.99 -13.60
N ALA A 124 -12.79 9.54 -14.77
CA ALA A 124 -11.49 9.32 -15.41
C ALA A 124 -10.30 9.65 -14.48
N GLN A 125 -10.42 10.69 -13.64
CA GLN A 125 -9.41 11.02 -12.64
C GLN A 125 -9.20 9.88 -11.62
N ALA A 126 -10.30 9.29 -11.12
CA ALA A 126 -10.23 8.17 -10.18
C ALA A 126 -9.63 6.92 -10.84
N LEU A 127 -9.93 6.67 -12.11
CA LEU A 127 -9.29 5.59 -12.88
C LEU A 127 -7.77 5.79 -12.98
N VAL A 128 -7.31 7.02 -13.23
CA VAL A 128 -5.87 7.33 -13.26
C VAL A 128 -5.24 7.09 -11.89
N GLU A 129 -5.79 7.68 -10.83
CA GLU A 129 -5.26 7.55 -9.47
C GLU A 129 -5.23 6.09 -8.98
N MET A 130 -6.31 5.35 -9.23
CA MET A 130 -6.43 3.93 -8.92
C MET A 130 -5.41 3.08 -9.69
N SER A 131 -5.23 3.36 -10.99
CA SER A 131 -4.29 2.62 -11.84
C SER A 131 -2.83 2.84 -11.45
N LEU A 132 -2.47 4.05 -11.01
CA LEU A 132 -1.15 4.34 -10.46
C LEU A 132 -0.98 3.69 -9.08
N GLY A 133 -2.00 3.77 -8.23
CA GLY A 133 -2.00 3.16 -6.91
C GLY A 133 -1.80 1.64 -6.97
N VAL A 134 -2.54 0.95 -7.84
CA VAL A 134 -2.41 -0.50 -8.02
C VAL A 134 -1.05 -0.88 -8.61
N ALA A 135 -0.54 -0.12 -9.57
CA ALA A 135 0.76 -0.38 -10.19
C ALA A 135 1.91 -0.23 -9.18
N ILE A 136 1.93 0.86 -8.42
CA ILE A 136 2.91 1.12 -7.36
C ILE A 136 2.77 0.06 -6.25
N GLY A 137 1.56 -0.24 -5.82
CA GLY A 137 1.30 -1.24 -4.77
C GLY A 137 1.81 -2.64 -5.15
N ALA A 138 1.57 -3.08 -6.38
CA ALA A 138 2.02 -4.39 -6.87
C ALA A 138 3.54 -4.47 -7.06
N ILE A 139 4.18 -3.40 -7.54
CA ILE A 139 5.65 -3.29 -7.61
C ILE A 139 6.24 -3.37 -6.20
N THR A 140 5.68 -2.62 -5.26
CA THR A 140 6.10 -2.61 -3.86
C THR A 140 5.96 -3.99 -3.23
N PHE A 141 4.83 -4.67 -3.42
CA PHE A 141 4.58 -5.99 -2.85
C PHE A 141 5.69 -6.98 -3.23
N THR A 142 5.93 -7.16 -4.53
CA THR A 142 6.92 -8.13 -5.01
C THR A 142 8.35 -7.69 -4.78
N GLY A 143 8.65 -6.40 -4.97
CA GLY A 143 9.98 -5.86 -4.70
C GLY A 143 10.40 -6.06 -3.23
N SER A 144 9.48 -5.80 -2.31
CA SER A 144 9.68 -6.04 -0.88
C SER A 144 9.82 -7.52 -0.52
N LEU A 145 9.12 -8.44 -1.21
CA LEU A 145 9.31 -9.87 -1.01
C LEU A 145 10.70 -10.36 -1.45
N ILE A 146 11.22 -9.85 -2.56
CA ILE A 146 12.59 -10.16 -3.01
C ILE A 146 13.62 -9.59 -2.02
N ALA A 147 13.42 -8.34 -1.56
CA ALA A 147 14.28 -7.73 -0.55
C ALA A 147 14.28 -8.53 0.76
N PHE A 148 13.10 -8.91 1.25
CA PHE A 148 12.94 -9.79 2.41
C PHE A 148 13.70 -11.11 2.21
N ALA A 149 13.49 -11.80 1.09
CA ALA A 149 14.13 -13.09 0.83
C ALA A 149 15.66 -13.01 0.80
N LYS A 150 16.23 -11.91 0.28
CA LYS A 150 17.68 -11.67 0.26
C LYS A 150 18.24 -11.39 1.66
N LEU A 151 17.60 -10.49 2.40
CA LEU A 151 18.05 -10.10 3.75
C LEU A 151 17.89 -11.24 4.77
N ASP A 152 16.88 -12.11 4.60
CA ASP A 152 16.65 -13.31 5.41
C ASP A 152 17.56 -14.49 5.00
N GLY A 153 18.33 -14.37 3.92
CA GLY A 153 19.22 -15.42 3.43
C GLY A 153 18.53 -16.57 2.68
N ARG A 154 17.22 -16.47 2.41
CA ARG A 154 16.45 -17.44 1.59
C ARG A 154 16.77 -17.34 0.10
N MET A 155 17.26 -16.18 -0.34
CA MET A 155 17.77 -15.92 -1.68
C MET A 155 19.20 -15.37 -1.56
N SER A 156 20.05 -15.63 -2.56
CA SER A 156 21.39 -15.05 -2.58
C SER A 156 21.35 -13.53 -2.59
N GLY A 157 22.13 -12.89 -1.71
CA GLY A 157 22.32 -11.43 -1.72
C GLY A 157 23.16 -10.92 -2.90
N LYS A 158 23.75 -11.81 -3.72
CA LYS A 158 24.50 -11.40 -4.91
C LYS A 158 23.56 -10.84 -5.98
N PRO A 159 23.93 -9.75 -6.68
CA PRO A 159 23.21 -9.28 -7.86
C PRO A 159 22.99 -10.39 -8.89
N ILE A 160 21.73 -10.69 -9.22
CA ILE A 160 21.39 -11.60 -10.30
C ILE A 160 21.10 -10.76 -11.55
N MET A 161 21.98 -10.88 -12.54
CA MET A 161 21.98 -10.02 -13.71
C MET A 161 21.25 -10.69 -14.88
N LEU A 162 20.08 -10.18 -15.23
CA LEU A 162 19.35 -10.61 -16.43
C LEU A 162 19.98 -9.95 -17.68
N PRO A 163 20.28 -10.72 -18.75
CA PRO A 163 20.63 -10.14 -20.05
C PRO A 163 19.53 -9.16 -20.48
N MET A 164 19.91 -7.99 -21.01
CA MET A 164 18.95 -6.99 -21.49
C MET A 164 17.97 -6.44 -20.42
N ARG A 165 18.35 -6.45 -19.13
CA ARG A 165 17.48 -5.93 -18.04
C ARG A 165 16.95 -4.52 -18.27
N HIS A 166 17.76 -3.61 -18.81
CA HIS A 166 17.38 -2.20 -18.99
C HIS A 166 16.28 -2.04 -20.05
N PRO A 167 16.42 -2.57 -21.28
CA PRO A 167 15.34 -2.52 -22.25
C PRO A 167 14.11 -3.34 -21.83
N ILE A 168 14.27 -4.47 -21.11
CA ILE A 168 13.12 -5.23 -20.59
C ILE A 168 12.34 -4.40 -19.58
N ASN A 169 13.00 -3.82 -18.58
CA ASN A 169 12.35 -2.98 -17.57
C ASN A 169 11.72 -1.74 -18.20
N ALA A 170 12.39 -1.11 -19.17
CA ALA A 170 11.84 0.03 -19.91
C ALA A 170 10.59 -0.38 -20.73
N GLY A 171 10.62 -1.53 -21.40
CA GLY A 171 9.49 -2.07 -22.14
C GLY A 171 8.29 -2.33 -21.24
N LEU A 172 8.50 -2.93 -20.06
CA LEU A 172 7.46 -3.15 -19.06
C LEU A 172 6.88 -1.82 -18.53
N ALA A 173 7.74 -0.83 -18.25
CA ALA A 173 7.29 0.49 -17.80
C ALA A 173 6.43 1.19 -18.86
N ILE A 174 6.83 1.14 -20.14
CA ILE A 174 6.05 1.69 -21.25
C ILE A 174 4.72 0.93 -21.39
N ALA A 175 4.74 -0.40 -21.32
CA ALA A 175 3.53 -1.21 -21.37
C ALA A 175 2.55 -0.86 -20.23
N LEU A 176 3.05 -0.63 -19.01
CA LEU A 176 2.22 -0.18 -17.90
C LEU A 176 1.56 1.17 -18.18
N VAL A 177 2.29 2.15 -18.73
CA VAL A 177 1.71 3.45 -19.12
C VAL A 177 0.60 3.28 -20.16
N VAL A 178 0.84 2.44 -21.18
CA VAL A 178 -0.17 2.15 -22.22
C VAL A 178 -1.41 1.50 -21.61
N LEU A 179 -1.24 0.53 -20.71
CA LEU A 179 -2.36 -0.14 -20.06
C LEU A 179 -3.13 0.77 -19.11
N ILE A 180 -2.45 1.70 -18.43
CA ILE A 180 -3.10 2.73 -17.62
C ILE A 180 -4.01 3.59 -18.50
N VAL A 181 -3.52 4.07 -19.64
CA VAL A 181 -4.33 4.84 -20.60
C VAL A 181 -5.47 3.99 -21.16
N LEU A 182 -5.25 2.70 -21.40
CA LEU A 182 -6.31 1.81 -21.88
C LEU A 182 -7.39 1.59 -20.80
N LEU A 183 -7.00 1.46 -19.53
CA LEU A 183 -7.94 1.29 -18.43
C LEU A 183 -8.83 2.51 -18.27
N THR A 184 -8.28 3.72 -18.39
CA THR A 184 -9.06 4.97 -18.25
C THR A 184 -10.08 5.18 -19.36
N GLN A 185 -9.91 4.48 -20.49
CA GLN A 185 -10.84 4.53 -21.63
C GLN A 185 -11.85 3.38 -21.63
N THR A 186 -11.48 2.22 -21.09
CA THR A 186 -12.25 0.98 -21.26
C THR A 186 -12.87 0.47 -19.97
N GLU A 187 -12.39 0.91 -18.80
CA GLU A 187 -12.75 0.37 -17.48
C GLU A 187 -12.61 -1.17 -17.37
N SER A 188 -11.83 -1.77 -18.26
CA SER A 188 -11.76 -3.23 -18.38
C SER A 188 -11.07 -3.86 -17.17
N HIS A 189 -11.80 -4.74 -16.48
CA HIS A 189 -11.24 -5.53 -15.37
C HIS A 189 -10.05 -6.40 -15.82
N PHE A 190 -10.05 -6.86 -17.07
CA PHE A 190 -8.93 -7.60 -17.63
C PHE A 190 -7.67 -6.73 -17.72
N VAL A 191 -7.81 -5.49 -18.20
CA VAL A 191 -6.70 -4.54 -18.28
C VAL A 191 -6.18 -4.20 -16.88
N PHE A 192 -7.08 -4.02 -15.91
CA PHE A 192 -6.70 -3.81 -14.51
C PHE A 192 -5.81 -4.94 -13.97
N TRP A 193 -6.21 -6.20 -14.11
CA TRP A 193 -5.41 -7.32 -13.63
C TRP A 193 -4.14 -7.53 -14.44
N LEU A 194 -4.12 -7.13 -15.72
CA LEU A 194 -2.89 -7.14 -16.52
C LEU A 194 -1.87 -6.10 -16.01
N ILE A 195 -2.32 -4.91 -15.59
CA ILE A 195 -1.47 -3.92 -14.89
C ILE A 195 -0.88 -4.55 -13.62
N VAL A 196 -1.72 -5.21 -12.81
CA VAL A 196 -1.25 -5.90 -11.59
C VAL A 196 -0.15 -6.90 -11.93
N LEU A 197 -0.40 -7.82 -12.87
CA LEU A 197 0.55 -8.88 -13.24
C LEU A 197 1.88 -8.33 -13.75
N LEU A 198 1.85 -7.31 -14.61
CA LEU A 198 3.06 -6.67 -15.12
C LEU A 198 3.81 -5.90 -14.04
N SER A 199 3.10 -5.23 -13.13
CA SER A 199 3.69 -4.56 -11.98
C SER A 199 4.33 -5.53 -10.99
N LEU A 200 3.70 -6.69 -10.75
CA LEU A 200 4.31 -7.77 -9.96
C LEU A 200 5.60 -8.27 -10.61
N ALA A 201 5.59 -8.50 -11.94
CA ALA A 201 6.79 -8.90 -12.66
C ALA A 201 7.88 -7.82 -12.60
N LEU A 202 7.51 -6.55 -12.80
CA LEU A 202 8.44 -5.43 -12.77
C LEU A 202 9.09 -5.26 -11.39
N GLY A 203 8.31 -5.38 -10.30
CA GLY A 203 8.83 -5.32 -8.93
C GLY A 203 9.88 -6.38 -8.65
N ILE A 204 9.69 -7.60 -9.15
CA ILE A 204 10.71 -8.65 -9.10
C ILE A 204 11.95 -8.23 -9.89
N LEU A 205 11.78 -7.85 -11.16
CA LEU A 205 12.88 -7.60 -12.10
C LEU A 205 13.76 -6.40 -11.74
N ILE A 206 13.22 -5.38 -11.06
CA ILE A 206 14.00 -4.21 -10.63
C ILE A 206 14.80 -4.46 -9.35
N ILE A 207 14.36 -5.38 -8.47
CA ILE A 207 15.04 -5.65 -7.18
C ILE A 207 16.00 -6.84 -7.26
N ILE A 208 15.74 -7.82 -8.12
CA ILE A 208 16.64 -8.98 -8.33
C ILE A 208 18.11 -8.58 -8.63
N PRO A 209 18.41 -7.52 -9.40
CA PRO A 209 19.78 -7.09 -9.66
C PRO A 209 20.45 -6.28 -8.53
N ILE A 210 19.72 -5.94 -7.46
CA ILE A 210 20.26 -5.15 -6.33
C ILE A 210 20.97 -6.08 -5.34
N GLY A 211 22.13 -5.70 -4.83
CA GLY A 211 22.83 -6.44 -3.77
C GLY A 211 22.06 -6.40 -2.44
N GLY A 212 22.10 -7.51 -1.69
CA GLY A 212 21.55 -7.61 -0.34
C GLY A 212 22.41 -6.92 0.72
#